data_AF-A0A3R6KD39-F1
#
_entry.id   AF-A0A3R6KD39-F1
#
_cell.length_a   1.000
_cell.length_b   1.000
_cell.length_c   1.000
_cell.angle_alpha   90.00
_cell.angle_beta   90.00
_cell.angle_gamma   90.00
#
_symmetry.space_group_name_H-M   'P 1'
#
loop_
_entity.id
_entity.type
_entity.pdbx_description
1 polymer ?
#
loop_
_entity_poly.entity_id
_entity_poly.type
_entity_poly.pdbx_seq_one_letter_code
_entity_poly.pdbx_strand_id
1 'polypeptide(L)'
;MVYEFLKKQQEELIAKKIELDEDYELVLSKIKENEKFLDLLDEEDSSYFSDFTPRDINQKNKSRIQELQQLLVGLNQDKINLSSEIDRVHEKLSDCEKALEEVKDTKNNQEQLKDVSHEKELKTISSYIISDPRRAKLELDHYISKYMS
;
A
#
# COMPACT_ATOMS: atom_id res chain seq x y z
N MET A 1 -4.18 4.14 20.28
CA MET A 1 -2.87 3.46 20.25
C MET A 1 -2.79 2.48 19.08
N VAL A 2 -3.70 1.50 18.96
CA VAL A 2 -3.69 0.54 17.83
C VAL A 2 -4.04 1.18 16.48
N TYR A 3 -5.07 2.04 16.43
CA TYR A 3 -5.44 2.74 15.19
C TYR A 3 -4.30 3.62 14.62
N GLU A 4 -3.69 4.46 15.47
CA GLU A 4 -2.55 5.30 15.08
C GLU A 4 -1.35 4.47 14.61
N PHE A 5 -1.10 3.32 15.25
CA PHE A 5 -0.05 2.40 14.83
C PHE A 5 -0.34 1.83 13.43
N LEU A 6 -1.56 1.33 13.19
CA LEU A 6 -1.95 0.81 11.87
C LEU A 6 -1.90 1.89 10.79
N LYS A 7 -2.31 3.12 11.11
CA LYS A 7 -2.25 4.25 10.19
C LYS A 7 -0.80 4.60 9.82
N LYS A 8 0.10 4.62 10.80
CA LYS A 8 1.53 4.81 10.55
C LYS A 8 2.11 3.69 9.65
N GLN A 9 1.75 2.43 9.93
CA GLN A 9 2.17 1.30 9.08
C GLN A 9 1.64 1.43 7.65
N GLN A 10 0.40 1.90 7.48
CA GLN A 10 -0.16 2.15 6.15
C GLN A 10 0.62 3.23 5.40
N GLU A 11 0.95 4.34 6.06
CA GLU A 11 1.75 5.43 5.48
C GLU A 11 3.15 4.93 5.04
N GLU A 12 3.81 4.13 5.86
CA GLU A 12 5.11 3.51 5.54
C GLU A 12 5.01 2.54 4.34
N LEU A 13 3.95 1.73 4.27
CA LEU A 13 3.70 0.81 3.15
C LEU A 13 3.40 1.57 1.85
N ILE A 14 2.65 2.68 1.91
CA ILE A 14 2.39 3.54 0.75
C ILE A 14 3.69 4.16 0.25
N ALA A 15 4.51 4.72 1.15
CA ALA A 15 5.80 5.30 0.77
C ALA A 15 6.70 4.27 0.08
N LYS A 16 6.79 3.05 0.65
CA LYS A 16 7.55 1.96 0.04
C LYS A 16 7.00 1.55 -1.33
N LYS A 17 5.68 1.54 -1.51
CA LYS A 17 5.07 1.22 -2.81
C LYS A 17 5.47 2.24 -3.87
N ILE A 18 5.42 3.53 -3.53
CA ILE A 18 5.81 4.62 -4.45
C ILE A 18 7.27 4.47 -4.87
N GLU A 19 8.17 4.22 -3.92
CA GLU A 19 9.60 3.98 -4.22
C GLU A 19 9.80 2.79 -5.16
N LEU A 20 9.12 1.67 -4.91
CA LEU A 20 9.20 0.49 -5.78
C LEU A 20 8.62 0.74 -7.18
N ASP A 21 7.53 1.49 -7.29
CA ASP A 21 6.93 1.87 -8.57
C ASP A 21 7.89 2.78 -9.38
N GLU A 22 8.58 3.72 -8.73
CA GLU A 22 9.61 4.57 -9.36
C GLU A 22 10.81 3.75 -9.86
N ASP A 23 11.31 2.82 -9.04
CA ASP A 23 12.40 1.91 -9.41
C ASP A 23 12.01 1.00 -10.58
N TYR A 24 10.75 0.52 -10.59
CA TYR A 24 10.22 -0.30 -11.67
C TYR A 24 10.19 0.46 -13.00
N GLU A 25 9.71 1.71 -13.00
CA GLU A 25 9.69 2.57 -14.20
C GLU A 25 11.10 2.92 -14.69
N LEU A 26 12.06 3.09 -13.78
CA LEU A 26 13.46 3.27 -14.12
C LEU A 26 14.03 2.04 -14.83
N VAL A 27 13.74 0.84 -14.33
CA VAL A 27 14.17 -0.42 -14.96
C VAL A 27 13.54 -0.58 -16.34
N LEU A 28 12.24 -0.30 -16.49
CA LEU A 28 11.56 -0.33 -17.79
C LEU A 28 12.20 0.62 -18.80
N SER A 29 12.53 1.84 -18.37
CA SER A 29 13.20 2.83 -19.22
C SER A 29 14.57 2.35 -19.69
N LYS A 30 15.37 1.75 -18.79
CA LYS A 30 16.67 1.17 -19.14
C LYS A 30 16.56 -0.01 -20.10
N ILE A 31 15.55 -0.87 -19.92
CA ILE A 31 15.28 -1.99 -20.85
C ILE A 31 15.01 -1.43 -22.25
N LYS A 32 14.09 -0.47 -22.36
CA LYS A 32 13.72 0.14 -23.64
C LYS A 32 14.89 0.85 -24.33
N GLU A 33 15.73 1.53 -23.56
CA GLU A 33 16.94 2.17 -24.08
C GLU A 33 17.94 1.14 -24.62
N ASN A 34 18.17 0.05 -23.87
CA ASN A 34 19.07 -1.02 -24.29
C ASN A 34 18.56 -1.77 -25.53
N GLU A 35 17.26 -2.04 -25.62
CA GLU A 35 16.63 -2.62 -26.82
C GLU A 35 16.87 -1.71 -28.03
N LYS A 36 16.67 -0.40 -27.89
CA LYS A 36 16.94 0.56 -28.97
C LYS A 36 18.41 0.59 -29.37
N PHE A 37 19.35 0.45 -28.43
CA PHE A 37 20.77 0.35 -28.77
C PHE A 37 21.11 -0.93 -29.53
N LEU A 38 20.49 -2.05 -29.18
CA LEU A 38 20.66 -3.30 -29.93
C LEU A 38 20.11 -3.17 -31.34
N ASP A 39 18.92 -2.59 -31.52
CA ASP A 39 18.33 -2.37 -32.85
C ASP A 39 19.27 -1.55 -33.74
N LEU A 40 19.87 -0.48 -33.21
CA LEU A 40 20.83 0.36 -33.94
C LEU A 40 22.10 -0.42 -34.32
N LEU A 41 22.63 -1.25 -33.40
CA LEU A 41 23.82 -2.05 -33.67
C LEU A 41 23.55 -3.15 -34.70
N ASP A 42 22.36 -3.74 -34.70
CA ASP A 42 21.93 -4.73 -35.68
C ASP A 42 21.71 -4.10 -37.08
N GLU A 43 21.23 -2.85 -37.15
CA GLU A 43 21.17 -2.08 -38.41
C GLU A 43 22.57 -1.76 -38.97
N GLU A 44 23.53 -1.42 -38.11
CA GLU A 44 24.91 -1.11 -38.50
C GLU A 44 25.73 -2.37 -38.89
N ASP A 45 25.47 -3.52 -38.26
CA ASP A 45 26.07 -4.81 -38.62
C ASP A 45 25.40 -5.50 -39.83
N SER A 46 24.51 -4.77 -40.52
CA SER A 46 23.98 -5.15 -41.84
C SER A 46 25.08 -5.69 -42.76
N SER A 47 24.89 -6.92 -43.24
CA SER A 47 25.80 -7.69 -44.11
C SER A 47 26.48 -6.85 -45.21
N TYR A 48 25.77 -5.85 -45.74
CA TYR A 48 26.24 -4.96 -46.80
C TYR A 48 27.49 -4.12 -46.46
N PHE A 49 27.72 -3.82 -45.18
CA PHE A 49 28.87 -3.01 -44.74
C PHE A 49 29.93 -3.81 -43.98
N SER A 50 29.63 -5.05 -43.59
CA SER A 50 30.51 -5.89 -42.77
C SER A 50 31.91 -6.11 -43.36
N ASP A 51 32.01 -6.20 -44.70
CA ASP A 51 33.28 -6.35 -45.44
C ASP A 51 34.09 -5.04 -45.57
N PHE A 52 33.45 -3.88 -45.36
CA PHE A 52 34.08 -2.56 -45.42
C PHE A 52 34.32 -1.93 -44.05
N THR A 53 33.69 -2.46 -43.00
CA THR A 53 33.89 -2.02 -41.62
C THR A 53 35.25 -2.52 -41.11
N PRO A 54 36.13 -1.64 -40.60
CA PRO A 54 37.40 -2.04 -39.99
C PRO A 54 37.21 -3.14 -38.94
N ARG A 55 38.09 -4.15 -38.95
CA ARG A 55 38.00 -5.32 -38.05
C ARG A 55 37.88 -4.93 -36.57
N ASP A 56 38.60 -3.90 -36.15
CA ASP A 56 38.58 -3.40 -34.77
C ASP A 56 37.21 -2.82 -34.38
N ILE A 57 36.47 -2.24 -35.32
CA ILE A 57 35.13 -1.69 -35.10
C ILE A 57 34.11 -2.83 -35.04
N ASN A 58 34.18 -3.79 -35.97
CA ASN A 58 33.31 -4.97 -35.98
C ASN A 58 33.44 -5.79 -34.68
N GLN A 59 34.67 -5.98 -34.19
CA GLN A 59 34.90 -6.67 -32.92
C GLN A 59 34.30 -5.91 -31.72
N LYS A 60 34.43 -4.57 -31.68
CA LYS A 60 33.83 -3.74 -30.63
C LYS A 60 32.31 -3.80 -30.64
N ASN A 61 31.69 -3.74 -31.81
CA ASN A 61 30.23 -3.84 -31.95
C ASN A 61 29.72 -5.18 -31.42
N LYS A 62 30.37 -6.29 -31.78
CA LYS A 62 30.03 -7.63 -31.25
C LYS A 62 30.16 -7.73 -29.73
N SER A 63 31.25 -7.20 -29.17
CA SER A 63 31.42 -7.15 -27.71
C SER A 63 30.33 -6.30 -27.06
N ARG A 64 29.97 -5.17 -27.67
CA ARG A 64 28.93 -4.28 -27.16
C ARG A 64 27.54 -4.90 -27.20
N ILE A 65 27.21 -5.64 -28.27
CA ILE A 65 25.96 -6.41 -28.38
C ILE A 65 25.90 -7.44 -27.25
N GLN A 66 26.98 -8.19 -27.00
CA GLN A 66 27.02 -9.17 -25.91
C GLN A 66 26.83 -8.53 -24.52
N GLU A 67 27.49 -7.40 -24.26
CA GLU A 67 27.30 -6.65 -23.01
C GLU A 67 25.86 -6.18 -22.82
N LEU A 68 25.24 -5.62 -23.86
CA LEU A 68 23.86 -5.14 -23.82
C LEU A 68 22.85 -6.28 -23.62
N GLN A 69 23.07 -7.43 -24.27
CA GLN A 69 22.27 -8.63 -24.06
C GLN A 69 22.37 -9.15 -22.62
N GLN A 70 23.58 -9.20 -22.06
CA GLN A 70 23.77 -9.62 -20.67
C GLN A 70 23.12 -8.63 -19.69
N LEU A 71 23.22 -7.34 -19.96
CA LEU A 71 22.57 -6.29 -19.17
C LEU A 71 21.04 -6.42 -19.24
N LEU A 72 20.45 -6.70 -20.40
CA LEU A 72 19.02 -6.94 -20.55
C LEU A 72 18.52 -8.14 -19.76
N VAL A 73 19.31 -9.22 -19.68
CA VAL A 73 18.96 -10.37 -18.82
C VAL A 73 18.87 -9.94 -17.35
N GLY A 74 19.86 -9.17 -16.87
CA GLY A 74 19.86 -8.63 -15.52
C GLY A 74 18.66 -7.73 -15.24
N LEU A 75 18.42 -6.74 -16.11
CA LEU A 75 17.31 -5.80 -15.97
C LEU A 75 15.94 -6.49 -16.02
N ASN A 76 15.77 -7.52 -16.85
CA ASN A 76 14.53 -8.29 -16.88
C ASN A 76 14.32 -9.10 -15.59
N GLN A 77 15.39 -9.62 -14.99
CA GLN A 77 15.30 -10.26 -13.68
C GLN A 77 14.93 -9.25 -12.59
N ASP A 78 15.53 -8.06 -12.60
CA ASP A 78 15.21 -6.98 -11.67
C ASP A 78 13.74 -6.53 -11.81
N LYS A 79 13.24 -6.42 -13.05
CA LYS A 79 11.83 -6.15 -13.34
C LYS A 79 10.90 -7.18 -12.69
N ILE A 80 11.20 -8.47 -12.82
CA ILE A 80 10.41 -9.55 -12.22
C ILE A 80 10.46 -9.48 -10.69
N ASN A 81 11.63 -9.21 -10.13
CA ASN A 81 11.83 -9.10 -8.69
C ASN A 81 11.04 -7.91 -8.12
N LEU A 82 11.16 -6.73 -8.73
CA LEU A 82 10.43 -5.52 -8.35
C LEU A 82 8.92 -5.72 -8.44
N SER A 83 8.42 -6.30 -9.55
CA SER A 83 7.00 -6.64 -9.68
C SER A 83 6.53 -7.54 -8.53
N SER A 84 7.31 -8.56 -8.17
CA SER A 84 6.98 -9.46 -7.08
C SER A 84 7.00 -8.77 -5.71
N GLU A 85 7.89 -7.79 -5.51
CA GLU A 85 7.92 -6.99 -4.29
C GLU A 85 6.74 -6.03 -4.19
N ILE A 86 6.35 -5.39 -5.29
CA ILE A 86 5.18 -4.52 -5.39
C ILE A 86 3.92 -5.31 -5.01
N ASP A 87 3.75 -6.51 -5.56
CA ASP A 87 2.61 -7.38 -5.26
C ASP A 87 2.53 -7.72 -3.76
N ARG A 88 3.67 -8.04 -3.14
CA ARG A 88 3.75 -8.32 -1.69
C ARG A 88 3.42 -7.10 -0.84
N VAL A 89 3.88 -5.90 -1.25
CA VAL A 89 3.55 -4.65 -0.54
C VAL A 89 2.06 -4.35 -0.71
N HIS A 90 1.50 -4.60 -1.89
CA HIS A 90 0.08 -4.41 -2.16
C HIS A 90 -0.81 -5.32 -1.29
N GLU A 91 -0.44 -6.61 -1.16
CA GLU A 91 -1.15 -7.55 -0.27
C GLU A 91 -1.13 -7.07 1.19
N LYS A 92 0.05 -6.69 1.69
CA LYS A 92 0.20 -6.15 3.06
C LYS A 92 -0.61 -4.87 3.29
N LEU A 93 -0.67 -4.00 2.29
CA LEU A 93 -1.44 -2.77 2.35
C LEU A 93 -2.94 -3.08 2.43
N SER A 94 -3.43 -4.03 1.62
CA SER A 94 -4.82 -4.50 1.69
C SER A 94 -5.18 -5.07 3.06
N ASP A 95 -4.30 -5.88 3.65
CA ASP A 95 -4.54 -6.43 4.99
C ASP A 95 -4.52 -5.35 6.07
N CYS A 96 -3.64 -4.36 5.93
CA CYS A 96 -3.60 -3.20 6.83
C CYS A 96 -4.90 -2.37 6.75
N GLU A 97 -5.44 -2.18 5.55
CA GLU A 97 -6.72 -1.50 5.32
C GLU A 97 -7.90 -2.25 5.97
N LYS A 98 -7.96 -3.58 5.81
CA LYS A 98 -8.99 -4.41 6.47
C LYS A 98 -8.91 -4.27 7.98
N ALA A 99 -7.71 -4.37 8.55
CA ALA A 99 -7.50 -4.23 9.99
C ALA A 99 -7.89 -2.82 10.49
N LEU A 100 -7.63 -1.77 9.71
CA LEU A 100 -8.07 -0.42 10.03
C LEU A 100 -9.60 -0.29 10.06
N GLU A 101 -10.29 -0.94 9.13
CA GLU A 101 -11.75 -0.92 9.07
C GLU A 101 -12.39 -1.69 10.22
N GLU A 102 -11.87 -2.89 10.56
CA GLU A 102 -12.33 -3.66 11.72
C GLU A 102 -12.19 -2.89 13.04
N VAL A 103 -11.10 -2.12 13.20
CA VAL A 103 -10.87 -1.28 14.39
C VAL A 103 -11.86 -0.11 14.45
N LYS A 104 -12.28 0.46 13.31
CA LYS A 104 -13.32 1.49 13.28
C LYS A 104 -14.68 0.90 13.62
N ASP A 105 -15.03 -0.24 13.03
CA ASP A 105 -16.32 -0.90 13.24
C ASP A 105 -16.51 -1.35 14.69
N THR A 106 -15.46 -1.92 15.31
CA THR A 106 -15.50 -2.28 16.73
C THR A 106 -15.69 -1.06 17.64
N LYS A 107 -15.07 0.07 17.32
CA LYS A 107 -15.26 1.32 18.07
C LYS A 107 -16.70 1.84 17.93
N ASN A 108 -17.24 1.88 16.71
CA ASN A 108 -18.61 2.30 16.45
C ASN A 108 -19.64 1.39 17.14
N ASN A 109 -19.43 0.07 17.11
CA ASN A 109 -20.30 -0.89 17.81
C ASN A 109 -20.27 -0.71 19.33
N GLN A 110 -19.10 -0.41 19.92
CA GLN A 110 -19.01 -0.10 21.35
C GLN A 110 -19.74 1.20 21.73
N GLU A 111 -19.68 2.23 20.88
CA GLU A 111 -20.42 3.49 21.10
C GLU A 111 -21.93 3.26 21.00
N GLN A 112 -22.41 2.52 19.98
CA GLN A 112 -23.82 2.16 19.86
C GLN A 112 -24.33 1.32 21.03
N LEU A 113 -23.54 0.35 21.52
CA LEU A 113 -23.91 -0.46 22.69
C LEU A 113 -24.05 0.37 23.97
N LYS A 114 -23.19 1.38 24.14
CA LYS A 114 -23.31 2.33 25.26
C LYS A 114 -24.58 3.16 25.15
N ASP A 115 -24.89 3.71 23.97
CA ASP A 115 -26.11 4.48 23.74
C ASP A 115 -27.39 3.69 24.03
N VAL A 116 -27.46 2.43 23.56
CA VAL A 116 -28.61 1.55 23.85
C VAL A 116 -28.73 1.23 25.35
N SER A 117 -27.60 1.15 26.07
CA SER A 117 -27.60 0.95 27.53
C SER A 117 -28.11 2.20 28.26
N HIS A 118 -27.64 3.38 27.86
CA HIS A 118 -28.09 4.67 28.41
C HIS A 118 -29.58 4.89 28.19
N GLU A 119 -30.08 4.60 26.99
CA GLU A 119 -31.50 4.74 26.66
C GLU A 119 -32.39 3.81 27.52
N LYS A 120 -31.93 2.58 27.79
CA LYS A 120 -32.64 1.65 28.68
C LYS A 120 -32.69 2.15 30.12
N GLU A 121 -31.56 2.59 30.67
CA GLU A 121 -31.50 3.15 32.03
C GLU A 121 -32.41 4.39 32.17
N LEU A 122 -32.40 5.30 31.19
CA LEU A 122 -33.26 6.48 31.17
C LEU A 122 -34.76 6.14 31.03
N LYS A 123 -35.12 5.15 30.20
CA LYS A 123 -36.49 4.65 30.07
C LYS A 123 -36.99 4.05 31.39
N THR A 124 -36.14 3.31 32.10
CA THR A 124 -36.46 2.78 33.43
C THR A 124 -36.70 3.92 34.42
N ILE A 125 -35.85 4.92 34.48
CA ILE A 125 -36.04 6.11 35.34
C ILE A 125 -37.33 6.84 34.97
N SER A 126 -37.61 7.00 33.68
CA SER A 126 -38.83 7.64 33.18
C SER A 126 -40.10 6.93 33.64
N SER A 127 -40.08 5.60 33.79
CA SER A 127 -41.24 4.84 34.27
C SER A 127 -41.60 5.15 35.74
N TYR A 128 -40.63 5.60 36.53
CA TYR A 128 -40.85 5.98 37.93
C TYR A 128 -41.40 7.39 38.07
N ILE A 129 -41.31 8.25 37.06
CA ILE A 129 -41.75 9.66 37.15
C ILE A 129 -43.22 9.78 37.57
N ILE A 130 -44.08 8.92 37.02
CA ILE A 130 -45.52 8.92 37.32
C ILE A 130 -45.81 8.15 38.62
N SER A 131 -45.08 7.06 38.86
CA SER A 131 -45.33 6.09 39.93
C SER A 131 -44.77 6.54 41.29
N ASP A 132 -43.54 7.03 41.30
CA ASP A 132 -42.78 7.50 42.48
C ASP A 132 -41.78 8.59 42.07
N PRO A 133 -42.19 9.87 42.10
CA PRO A 133 -41.36 10.98 41.67
C PRO A 133 -40.07 11.16 42.49
N ARG A 134 -40.07 10.78 43.77
CA ARG A 134 -38.89 10.91 44.64
C ARG A 134 -37.84 9.88 44.26
N ARG A 135 -38.25 8.65 43.97
CA ARG A 135 -37.36 7.60 43.47
C ARG A 135 -36.80 7.96 42.10
N ALA A 136 -37.63 8.45 41.19
CA ALA A 136 -37.17 8.89 39.87
C ALA A 136 -36.07 9.94 39.97
N LYS A 137 -36.22 10.92 40.88
CA LYS A 137 -35.20 11.94 41.14
C LYS A 137 -33.89 11.33 41.67
N LEU A 138 -33.97 10.43 42.65
CA LEU A 138 -32.79 9.77 43.24
C LEU A 138 -32.00 8.95 42.21
N GLU A 139 -32.70 8.17 41.38
CA GLU A 139 -32.08 7.36 40.32
C GLU A 139 -31.47 8.25 39.22
N LEU A 140 -32.11 9.38 38.90
CA LEU A 140 -31.56 10.36 37.97
C LEU A 140 -30.30 11.04 38.51
N ASP A 141 -30.30 11.45 39.78
CA ASP A 141 -29.12 12.02 40.43
C ASP A 141 -27.96 11.01 40.47
N HIS A 142 -28.26 9.73 40.73
CA HIS A 142 -27.27 8.64 40.66
C HIS A 142 -26.74 8.44 39.23
N TYR A 143 -27.61 8.44 38.22
CA TYR A 143 -27.23 8.34 36.81
C TYR A 143 -26.30 9.49 36.39
N ILE A 144 -26.62 10.73 36.77
CA ILE A 144 -25.78 11.91 36.51
C ILE A 144 -24.42 11.74 37.20
N SER A 145 -24.39 11.36 38.48
CA SER A 145 -23.13 11.13 39.20
C SER A 145 -22.26 10.03 38.60
N LYS A 146 -22.87 9.01 37.97
CA LYS A 146 -22.17 7.86 37.38
C LYS A 146 -21.51 8.18 36.04
N TYR A 147 -22.10 9.09 35.25
CA TYR A 147 -21.66 9.34 33.86
C TYR A 147 -21.21 10.77 33.55
N MET A 148 -21.51 11.76 34.40
CA MET A 148 -21.24 13.19 34.16
C MET A 148 -20.27 13.81 35.18
N SER A 149 -19.68 13.03 36.08
CA SER A 149 -18.63 13.45 37.03
C SER A 149 -17.29 12.83 36.68
#